data_AF-A0A7C0XQY7-F1
#
_entry.id   AF-A0A7C0XQY7-F1
#
_cell.length_a   1.000
_cell.length_b   1.000
_cell.length_c   1.000
_cell.angle_alpha   90.00
_cell.angle_beta   90.00
_cell.angle_gamma   90.00
#
_symmetry.space_group_name_H-M   'P 1'
#
loop_
_entity.id
_entity.type
_entity.pdbx_description
1 polymer ?
#
loop_
_entity_poly.entity_id
_entity_poly.type
_entity_poly.pdbx_seq_one_letter_code
_entity_poly.pdbx_strand_id
1 'polypeptide(L)'
;MKLPVSKRVWSGAIKDLANVCKKYSSGFTGGITILSAISGRLYQSNVLISDGYVFAASHESIDGRISLKREDALKAIADSLAKGIGHVTIYEYDKSVFD
;
A
#
# COMPACT_ATOMS: atom_id res chain seq x y z
N MET A 1 -11.73 -16.54 12.17
CA MET A 1 -10.54 -15.99 11.49
C MET A 1 -9.87 -15.01 12.46
N LYS A 2 -8.67 -15.30 12.97
CA LYS A 2 -7.89 -14.31 13.73
C LYS A 2 -7.31 -13.33 12.72
N LEU A 3 -7.39 -12.03 13.00
CA LEU A 3 -6.70 -11.03 12.17
C LEU A 3 -5.18 -11.25 12.33
N PRO A 4 -4.39 -11.16 11.25
CA PRO A 4 -2.95 -11.32 11.36
C PRO A 4 -2.37 -10.31 12.33
N VAL A 5 -1.47 -10.79 13.20
CA VAL A 5 -0.65 -9.90 14.01
C VAL A 5 0.23 -9.13 13.03
N SER A 6 -0.02 -7.84 12.92
CA SER A 6 0.72 -6.96 12.03
C SER A 6 1.81 -6.22 12.80
N LYS A 7 3.01 -6.18 12.23
CA LYS A 7 4.10 -5.36 12.72
C LYS A 7 4.36 -4.25 11.72
N ARG A 8 4.32 -2.99 12.18
CA ARG A 8 4.82 -1.88 11.38
C ARG A 8 6.33 -2.03 11.22
N VAL A 9 6.78 -2.23 9.99
CA VAL A 9 8.20 -2.43 9.64
C VAL A 9 8.84 -1.17 9.06
N TRP A 10 8.02 -0.27 8.50
CA TRP A 10 8.51 1.01 7.99
C TRP A 10 7.41 2.06 7.91
N SER A 11 7.79 3.33 8.03
CA SER A 11 6.93 4.49 7.75
C SER A 11 7.76 5.68 7.28
N GLY A 12 7.31 6.41 6.27
CA GLY A 12 8.06 7.53 5.72
C GLY A 12 7.38 8.22 4.55
N ALA A 13 8.12 9.08 3.85
CA ALA A 13 7.60 9.83 2.73
C ALA A 13 7.37 8.94 1.51
N ILE A 14 6.31 9.22 0.75
CA ILE A 14 5.93 8.43 -0.43
C ILE A 14 7.05 8.33 -1.48
N LYS A 15 7.86 9.38 -1.64
CA LYS A 15 9.01 9.42 -2.56
C LYS A 15 10.07 8.35 -2.25
N ASP A 16 10.14 7.87 -1.01
CA ASP A 16 11.13 6.88 -0.58
C ASP A 16 10.64 5.45 -0.80
N LEU A 17 9.34 5.26 -1.11
CA LEU A 17 8.70 3.94 -1.17
C LEU A 17 9.40 3.00 -2.15
N ALA A 18 9.73 3.47 -3.35
CA ALA A 18 10.38 2.63 -4.37
C ALA A 18 11.73 2.05 -3.87
N ASN A 19 12.51 2.84 -3.14
CA ASN A 19 13.78 2.39 -2.59
C ASN A 19 13.60 1.49 -1.37
N VAL A 20 12.54 1.69 -0.60
CA VAL A 20 12.19 0.85 0.54
C VAL A 20 11.69 -0.52 0.08
N CYS A 21 10.83 -0.57 -0.94
CA CYS A 21 10.33 -1.82 -1.52
C CYS A 21 11.45 -2.73 -2.04
N LYS A 22 12.56 -2.17 -2.54
CA LYS A 22 13.75 -2.96 -2.96
C LYS A 22 14.41 -3.76 -1.83
N LYS A 23 14.15 -3.41 -0.57
CA LYS A 23 14.72 -4.10 0.60
C LYS A 23 13.91 -5.33 1.01
N TYR A 24 12.68 -5.44 0.53
CA TYR A 24 11.82 -6.59 0.83
C TYR A 24 12.07 -7.70 -0.18
N SER A 25 12.24 -8.92 0.33
CA SER A 25 12.52 -10.12 -0.47
C SER A 25 11.29 -10.56 -1.27
N SER A 26 11.49 -11.47 -2.22
CA SER A 26 10.41 -12.12 -2.98
C SER A 26 9.42 -12.92 -2.13
N GLY A 27 9.64 -13.06 -0.82
CA GLY A 27 8.75 -13.77 0.11
C GLY A 27 7.95 -12.87 1.06
N PHE A 28 7.93 -11.55 0.84
CA PHE A 28 7.24 -10.60 1.73
C PHE A 28 5.73 -10.82 1.73
N THR A 29 5.14 -10.92 2.92
CA THR A 29 3.68 -10.94 3.14
C THR A 29 3.33 -9.81 4.08
N GLY A 30 2.42 -8.93 3.66
CA GLY A 30 2.19 -7.68 4.36
C GLY A 30 1.25 -6.72 3.66
N GLY A 31 1.13 -5.52 4.22
CA GLY A 31 0.31 -4.45 3.68
C GLY A 31 1.08 -3.15 3.54
N ILE A 32 0.77 -2.38 2.50
CA ILE A 32 1.25 -1.02 2.30
C ILE A 32 0.04 -0.10 2.32
N THR A 33 0.03 0.85 3.26
CA THR A 33 -0.97 1.92 3.30
C THR A 33 -0.32 3.24 2.89
N ILE A 34 -0.97 3.96 1.99
CA ILE A 34 -0.48 5.20 1.40
C ILE A 34 -1.55 6.27 1.64
N LEU A 35 -1.17 7.35 2.32
CA LEU A 35 -1.97 8.56 2.41
C LEU A 35 -1.31 9.61 1.51
N SER A 36 -1.99 10.03 0.44
CA SER A 36 -1.42 10.94 -0.56
C SER A 36 -2.34 12.13 -0.86
N ALA A 37 -1.73 13.24 -1.25
CA ALA A 37 -2.40 14.40 -1.82
C ALA A 37 -2.01 14.55 -3.29
N ILE A 38 -3.01 14.58 -4.18
CA ILE A 38 -2.82 14.68 -5.62
C ILE A 38 -3.83 15.70 -6.15
N SER A 39 -3.34 16.73 -6.84
CA SER A 39 -4.18 17.77 -7.44
C SER A 39 -5.22 18.37 -6.46
N GLY A 40 -4.81 18.58 -5.20
CA GLY A 40 -5.66 19.16 -4.15
C GLY A 40 -6.66 18.19 -3.51
N ARG A 41 -6.61 16.89 -3.82
CA ARG A 41 -7.47 15.86 -3.21
C ARG A 41 -6.65 14.87 -2.40
N LEU A 42 -7.24 14.40 -1.30
CA LEU A 42 -6.63 13.39 -0.42
C LEU A 42 -7.14 11.99 -0.79
N TYR A 43 -6.20 11.05 -0.81
CA TYR A 43 -6.45 9.66 -1.12
C TYR A 43 -5.83 8.75 -0.07
N GLN A 44 -6.55 7.67 0.24
CA GLN A 44 -6.01 6.52 0.94
C GLN A 44 -5.92 5.36 -0.04
N SER A 45 -4.73 4.79 -0.15
CA SER A 45 -4.50 3.59 -0.96
C SER A 45 -3.98 2.47 -0.08
N ASN A 46 -4.40 1.25 -0.38
CA ASN A 46 -3.96 0.06 0.32
C ASN A 46 -3.49 -0.96 -0.70
N VAL A 47 -2.36 -1.62 -0.43
CA VAL A 47 -1.85 -2.75 -1.21
C VAL A 47 -1.63 -3.90 -0.26
N LEU A 48 -2.21 -5.06 -0.56
CA LEU A 48 -2.03 -6.30 0.17
C LEU A 48 -1.11 -7.20 -0.66
N ILE A 49 -0.04 -7.69 -0.04
CA ILE A 49 1.00 -8.50 -0.67
C ILE A 49 1.05 -9.85 0.05
N SER A 50 1.09 -10.94 -0.72
CA SER A 50 1.30 -12.29 -0.24
C SER A 50 2.42 -12.93 -1.04
N ASP A 51 3.47 -13.41 -0.37
CA ASP A 51 4.61 -14.06 -1.01
C ASP A 51 5.23 -13.24 -2.16
N GLY A 52 5.36 -11.93 -1.94
CA GLY A 52 5.89 -11.00 -2.95
C GLY A 52 4.90 -10.64 -4.07
N TYR A 53 3.73 -11.27 -4.14
CA TYR A 53 2.70 -10.98 -5.12
C TYR A 53 1.65 -10.02 -4.57
N VAL A 54 1.23 -9.05 -5.38
CA VAL A 54 0.10 -8.17 -5.03
C VAL A 54 -1.18 -8.98 -5.11
N PHE A 55 -1.78 -9.25 -3.95
CA PHE A 55 -3.04 -9.98 -3.83
C PHE A 55 -4.26 -9.06 -4.00
N ALA A 56 -4.21 -7.85 -3.44
CA ALA A 56 -5.27 -6.88 -3.55
C ALA A 56 -4.74 -5.45 -3.51
N ALA A 57 -5.49 -4.52 -4.11
CA ALA A 57 -5.21 -3.10 -4.01
C ALA A 57 -6.51 -2.28 -4.02
N SER A 58 -6.52 -1.18 -3.27
CA SER A 58 -7.55 -0.14 -3.35
C SER A 58 -6.94 1.25 -3.41
N HIS A 59 -7.65 2.17 -4.06
CA HIS A 59 -7.31 3.58 -4.11
C HIS A 59 -8.60 4.40 -3.99
N GLU A 60 -8.73 5.11 -2.89
CA GLU A 60 -9.98 5.74 -2.49
C GLU A 60 -9.73 7.20 -2.14
N SER A 61 -10.57 8.10 -2.65
CA SER A 61 -10.57 9.47 -2.16
C SER A 61 -11.26 9.52 -0.80
N ILE A 62 -10.76 10.35 0.12
CA ILE A 62 -11.32 10.45 1.48
C ILE A 62 -12.78 10.95 1.45
N ASP A 63 -13.15 11.72 0.42
CA ASP A 63 -14.52 12.18 0.18
C ASP A 63 -15.45 11.10 -0.41
N GLY A 64 -14.95 9.88 -0.64
CA GLY A 64 -15.68 8.73 -1.15
C GLY A 64 -16.07 8.80 -2.64
N ARG A 65 -15.67 9.86 -3.37
CA ARG A 65 -16.06 10.04 -4.77
C ARG A 65 -15.32 9.15 -5.75
N ILE A 66 -14.14 8.67 -5.37
CA ILE A 66 -13.31 7.78 -6.18
C ILE A 66 -13.05 6.53 -5.34
N SER A 67 -13.33 5.36 -5.91
CA SER A 67 -12.98 4.07 -5.34
C SER A 67 -12.58 3.14 -6.47
N LEU A 68 -11.27 2.86 -6.55
CA LEU A 68 -10.69 1.94 -7.53
C LEU A 68 -10.20 0.69 -6.80
N LYS A 69 -10.23 -0.44 -7.50
CA LYS A 69 -9.79 -1.74 -6.98
C LYS A 69 -8.86 -2.44 -7.97
N ARG A 70 -8.07 -3.40 -7.49
CA ARG A 70 -7.21 -4.28 -8.30
C ARG A 70 -6.27 -3.47 -9.23
N GLU A 71 -6.25 -3.78 -10.52
CA GLU A 71 -5.33 -3.22 -11.51
C GLU A 71 -5.50 -1.71 -11.68
N ASP A 72 -6.73 -1.19 -11.63
CA ASP A 72 -6.99 0.25 -11.73
C ASP A 72 -6.48 1.00 -10.50
N ALA A 73 -6.60 0.39 -9.31
CA ALA A 73 -5.99 0.92 -8.10
C ALA A 73 -4.47 0.95 -8.22
N LEU A 74 -3.84 -0.10 -8.76
CA LEU A 74 -2.38 -0.15 -8.93
C LEU A 74 -1.87 0.92 -9.91
N LYS A 75 -2.57 1.14 -11.02
CA LYS A 75 -2.25 2.23 -11.96
C LYS A 75 -2.35 3.58 -11.28
N ALA A 76 -3.45 3.84 -10.56
CA ALA A 76 -3.65 5.09 -9.84
C ALA A 76 -2.59 5.30 -8.74
N ILE A 77 -2.21 4.26 -8.02
CA ILE A 77 -1.13 4.30 -7.02
C ILE A 77 0.21 4.62 -7.69
N ALA A 78 0.55 3.98 -8.81
CA ALA A 78 1.78 4.27 -9.54
C ALA A 78 1.85 5.74 -9.99
N ASP A 79 0.75 6.28 -10.51
CA ASP A 79 0.64 7.70 -10.85
C ASP A 79 0.75 8.61 -9.61
N SER A 80 0.17 8.17 -8.49
CA SER A 80 0.27 8.86 -7.20
C SER A 80 1.71 8.92 -6.70
N LEU A 81 2.49 7.85 -6.87
CA LEU A 81 3.90 7.80 -6.51
C LEU A 81 4.74 8.79 -7.33
N ALA A 82 4.37 9.01 -8.59
CA ALA A 82 5.09 9.91 -9.49
C ALA A 82 4.77 11.40 -9.26
N LYS A 83 3.56 11.71 -8.79
CA LYS A 83 3.03 13.10 -8.77
C LYS A 83 2.62 13.60 -7.38
N GLY A 84 2.44 12.69 -6.43
CA GLY A 84 1.86 12.99 -5.12
C GLY A 84 2.89 13.31 -4.05
N ILE A 85 2.44 14.07 -3.05
CA ILE A 85 3.08 14.11 -1.74
C ILE A 85 2.28 13.23 -0.79
N GLY A 86 2.94 12.59 0.17
CA GLY A 86 2.23 11.66 1.02
C GLY A 86 3.12 10.93 2.00
N HIS A 87 2.45 10.15 2.83
CA HIS A 87 3.05 9.28 3.82
C HIS A 87 2.68 7.83 3.52
N VAL A 88 3.63 6.94 3.74
CA VAL A 88 3.46 5.50 3.50
C VAL A 88 3.81 4.77 4.77
N THR A 89 3.04 3.73 5.08
CA THR A 89 3.32 2.80 6.18
C THR A 89 3.28 1.38 5.63
N ILE A 90 4.29 0.58 5.99
CA ILE A 90 4.41 -0.82 5.60
C ILE A 90 4.27 -1.68 6.86
N TYR A 91 3.42 -2.69 6.75
CA TYR A 91 3.18 -3.71 7.75
C TYR A 91 3.62 -5.06 7.21
N GLU A 92 4.31 -5.83 8.03
CA GLU A 92 4.60 -7.24 7.78
C GLU A 92 3.61 -8.09 8.58
N TYR A 93 3.10 -9.16 7.96
CA TYR A 93 2.14 -10.07 8.55
C TYR A 93 2.78 -11.44 8.77
N ASP A 94 2.41 -12.08 9.87
CA ASP A 94 2.74 -13.48 10.10
C ASP A 94 2.00 -14.36 9.07
N LYS A 95 2.76 -15.17 8.31
CA LYS A 95 2.23 -16.05 7.27
C LYS A 95 1.29 -17.13 7.82
N SER A 96 1.52 -17.58 9.06
CA SER A 96 0.72 -18.62 9.72
C SER A 96 -0.76 -18.29 9.92
N VAL A 97 -1.18 -17.09 9.53
CA VAL A 97 -2.56 -16.60 9.66
C VAL A 97 -3.36 -16.77 8.36
N PHE A 98 -2.70 -17.07 7.24
CA PHE A 98 -3.32 -17.30 5.94
C PHE A 98 -3.41 -18.78 5.55
N ASP A 99 -2.68 -19.66 6.24
CA ASP A 99 -2.75 -21.13 6.16
C ASP A 99 -3.79 -21.71 7.12
#